data_AF-A0A223KL83-F1
#
_entry.id   AF-A0A223KL83-F1
#
_cell.length_a   1.000
_cell.length_b   1.000
_cell.length_c   1.000
_cell.angle_alpha   90.00
_cell.angle_beta   90.00
_cell.angle_gamma   90.00
#
_symmetry.space_group_name_H-M   'P 1'
#
loop_
_entity.id
_entity.type
_entity.pdbx_description
1 polymer ?
#
loop_
_entity_poly.entity_id
_entity_poly.type
_entity_poly.pdbx_seq_one_letter_code
_entity_poly.pdbx_strand_id
1 'polypeptide(L)'
;MNKTLAAVGCFFIFISAFLFGVKHITAAITISYVNSVQTNYFAGGYESIETGITFWTILSLLFGLLLLVYSLWGNVRKLRGTK
;
A
#
# COMPACT_ATOMS: atom_id res chain seq x y z
N MET A 1 -20.00 -10.55 -9.62
CA MET A 1 -18.87 -9.72 -9.19
C MET A 1 -19.17 -8.29 -9.56
N ASN A 2 -19.19 -7.37 -8.60
CA ASN A 2 -19.33 -5.97 -8.95
C ASN A 2 -17.96 -5.50 -9.47
N LYS A 3 -17.79 -5.61 -10.79
CA LYS A 3 -16.50 -5.46 -11.49
C LYS A 3 -15.86 -4.11 -11.19
N THR A 4 -16.66 -3.06 -11.08
CA THR A 4 -16.21 -1.71 -10.74
C THR A 4 -15.60 -1.63 -9.34
N LEU A 5 -16.28 -2.17 -8.32
CA LEU A 5 -15.77 -2.20 -6.94
C LEU A 5 -14.47 -3.02 -6.82
N ALA A 6 -14.40 -4.14 -7.53
CA ALA A 6 -13.17 -4.96 -7.55
C ALA A 6 -12.01 -4.22 -8.23
N ALA A 7 -12.27 -3.53 -9.35
CA ALA A 7 -11.26 -2.73 -10.04
C ALA A 7 -10.74 -1.57 -9.16
N VAL A 8 -11.64 -0.87 -8.46
CA VAL A 8 -11.25 0.18 -7.49
C VAL A 8 -10.43 -0.43 -6.34
N GLY A 9 -10.84 -1.58 -5.80
CA GLY A 9 -10.06 -2.28 -4.78
C GLY A 9 -8.63 -2.62 -5.24
N CYS A 10 -8.49 -3.19 -6.43
CA CYS A 10 -7.19 -3.49 -7.04
C CYS A 10 -6.34 -2.22 -7.28
N PHE A 11 -6.97 -1.11 -7.68
CA PHE A 11 -6.27 0.17 -7.86
C PHE A 11 -5.66 0.68 -6.55
N PHE A 12 -6.39 0.61 -5.43
CA PHE A 12 -5.86 1.00 -4.13
C PHE A 12 -4.75 0.08 -3.60
N ILE A 13 -4.83 -1.22 -3.89
CA ILE A 13 -3.75 -2.18 -3.62
C ILE A 13 -2.50 -1.82 -4.45
N PHE A 14 -2.68 -1.50 -5.73
CA PHE A 14 -1.59 -1.04 -6.59
C PHE A 14 -0.93 0.24 -6.06
N ILE A 15 -1.73 1.23 -5.63
CA ILE A 15 -1.20 2.45 -4.99
C ILE A 15 -0.38 2.10 -3.74
N SER A 16 -0.86 1.17 -2.91
CA SER A 16 -0.11 0.74 -1.73
C SER A 16 1.24 0.12 -2.10
N ALA A 17 1.26 -0.79 -3.06
CA ALA A 17 2.51 -1.39 -3.56
C ALA A 17 3.47 -0.33 -4.15
N PHE A 18 2.91 0.64 -4.88
CA PHE A 18 3.69 1.76 -5.43
C PHE A 18 4.30 2.63 -4.33
N LEU A 19 3.51 3.05 -3.33
CA LEU A 19 3.99 3.85 -2.20
C LEU A 19 5.08 3.12 -1.40
N PHE A 20 4.91 1.80 -1.20
CA PHE A 20 5.92 0.96 -0.58
C PHE A 20 7.23 0.94 -1.38
N GLY A 21 7.15 0.78 -2.72
CA GLY A 21 8.32 0.81 -3.59
C GLY A 21 9.03 2.17 -3.58
N VAL A 22 8.26 3.26 -3.72
CA VAL A 22 8.79 4.63 -3.71
C VAL A 22 9.49 4.95 -2.39
N LYS A 23 8.96 4.52 -1.24
CA LYS A 23 9.64 4.65 0.07
C LYS A 23 11.07 4.08 0.01
N HIS A 24 11.22 2.85 -0.46
CA HIS A 24 12.52 2.17 -0.48
C HIS A 24 13.48 2.77 -1.50
N ILE A 25 12.98 3.15 -2.68
CA ILE A 25 13.79 3.85 -3.69
C ILE A 25 14.26 5.21 -3.18
N THR A 26 13.36 5.98 -2.55
CA THR A 26 13.68 7.31 -2.02
C THR A 26 14.72 7.22 -0.92
N ALA A 27 14.58 6.25 -0.01
CA ALA A 27 15.61 5.95 0.98
C ALA A 27 16.95 5.61 0.32
N ALA A 28 16.98 4.65 -0.62
CA ALA A 28 18.20 4.25 -1.29
C ALA A 28 18.91 5.42 -2.02
N ILE A 29 18.16 6.31 -2.68
CA ILE A 29 18.69 7.52 -3.32
C ILE A 29 19.27 8.48 -2.28
N THR A 30 18.53 8.71 -1.19
CA THR A 30 18.95 9.63 -0.12
C THR A 30 20.27 9.16 0.49
N ILE A 31 20.39 7.86 0.77
CA ILE A 31 21.62 7.28 1.32
C ILE A 31 22.77 7.28 0.32
N SER A 32 22.51 7.06 -0.97
CA SER A 32 23.55 7.10 -2.01
C SER A 32 24.19 8.49 -2.14
N TYR A 33 23.44 9.55 -1.83
CA TYR A 33 23.94 10.93 -1.82
C TYR A 33 24.60 11.32 -0.48
N VAL A 34 24.22 10.70 0.63
CA VAL A 34 24.79 10.91 1.98
C VAL A 34 25.87 9.87 2.22
N ASN A 35 26.91 9.86 1.39
CA ASN A 35 28.04 8.93 1.53
C ASN A 35 28.99 9.43 2.63
N SER A 36 28.59 9.25 3.90
CA SER A 36 29.47 9.47 5.06
C SER A 36 29.38 8.29 6.04
N VAL A 37 30.51 7.97 6.67
CA VAL A 37 30.87 6.75 7.43
C VAL A 37 29.99 6.48 8.67
N GLN A 38 28.90 7.22 8.89
CA GLN A 38 28.04 7.07 10.06
C GLN A 38 26.73 6.35 9.71
N THR A 39 26.66 5.09 10.12
CA THR A 39 25.49 4.20 10.09
C THR A 39 24.21 4.78 10.72
N ASN A 40 24.29 5.90 11.44
CA ASN A 40 23.16 6.58 12.08
C ASN A 40 22.32 7.49 11.18
N TYR A 41 22.84 7.95 10.02
CA TYR A 41 22.04 8.81 9.12
C TYR A 41 21.03 8.02 8.28
N PHE A 42 21.28 6.73 8.07
CA PHE A 42 20.35 5.83 7.39
C PHE A 42 19.05 5.73 8.19
N ALA A 43 19.14 5.48 9.50
CA ALA A 43 17.97 5.36 10.37
C ALA A 43 17.17 6.68 10.46
N GLY A 44 17.83 7.82 10.67
CA GLY A 44 17.14 9.12 10.78
C GLY A 44 16.52 9.62 9.47
N GLY A 45 17.17 9.38 8.33
CA GLY A 45 16.61 9.66 7.00
C GLY A 45 15.43 8.75 6.67
N TYR A 46 15.51 7.47 7.04
CA TYR A 46 14.40 6.54 6.90
C TYR A 46 13.21 6.95 7.77
N GLU A 47 13.42 7.24 9.06
CA GLU A 47 12.37 7.63 10.02
C GLU A 47 11.58 8.87 9.57
N SER A 48 12.30 9.88 9.04
CA SER A 48 11.69 11.13 8.59
C SER A 48 10.76 10.95 7.37
N ILE A 49 11.08 10.00 6.48
CA ILE A 49 10.29 9.68 5.28
C ILE A 49 9.23 8.61 5.59
N GLU A 50 9.49 7.78 6.59
CA GLU A 50 8.74 6.59 6.94
C GLU A 50 7.35 6.91 7.47
N THR A 51 7.20 7.90 8.35
CA THR A 51 5.94 8.10 9.07
C THR A 51 4.77 8.43 8.13
N GLY A 52 4.97 9.38 7.21
CA GLY A 52 3.92 9.80 6.28
C GLY A 52 3.61 8.74 5.23
N ILE A 53 4.62 8.25 4.51
CA ILE A 53 4.43 7.30 3.41
C ILE A 53 3.88 5.97 3.93
N THR A 54 4.34 5.51 5.10
CA THR A 54 3.86 4.24 5.69
C THR A 54 2.39 4.34 6.11
N PHE A 55 1.97 5.47 6.69
CA PHE A 55 0.57 5.70 7.02
C PHE A 55 -0.34 5.59 5.78
N TRP A 56 -0.01 6.30 4.70
CA TRP A 56 -0.77 6.26 3.45
C TRP A 56 -0.71 4.89 2.76
N THR A 57 0.42 4.19 2.84
CA THR A 57 0.58 2.83 2.31
C THR A 57 -0.40 1.86 2.99
N ILE A 58 -0.46 1.88 4.32
CA ILE A 58 -1.35 1.01 5.11
C ILE A 58 -2.81 1.37 4.86
N LEU A 59 -3.14 2.66 4.87
CA LEU A 59 -4.51 3.13 4.64
C LEU A 59 -5.02 2.72 3.26
N SER A 60 -4.19 2.88 2.22
CA SER A 60 -4.51 2.46 0.86
C SER A 60 -4.70 0.95 0.74
N LEU A 61 -3.86 0.16 1.44
CA LEU A 61 -3.99 -1.29 1.47
C LEU A 61 -5.29 -1.75 2.13
N LEU A 62 -5.60 -1.19 3.31
CA LEU A 62 -6.82 -1.52 4.05
C LEU A 62 -8.06 -1.18 3.23
N PHE A 63 -8.09 -0.01 2.60
CA PHE A 63 -9.21 0.40 1.76
C PHE A 63 -9.38 -0.52 0.54
N GLY A 64 -8.29 -0.86 -0.13
CA GLY A 64 -8.30 -1.80 -1.26
C GLY A 64 -8.80 -3.19 -0.88
N LEU A 65 -8.32 -3.74 0.24
CA LEU A 65 -8.75 -5.04 0.76
C LEU A 65 -10.24 -5.04 1.16
N LEU A 66 -10.71 -4.00 1.85
CA LEU A 66 -12.12 -3.89 2.26
C LEU A 66 -13.05 -3.90 1.04
N LEU A 67 -12.73 -3.12 0.00
CA LEU A 67 -13.54 -3.09 -1.23
C LEU A 67 -13.52 -4.43 -1.96
N LEU A 68 -12.38 -5.11 -2.00
CA LEU A 68 -12.23 -6.40 -2.66
C LEU A 68 -13.00 -7.51 -1.93
N VAL A 69 -12.88 -7.56 -0.59
CA VAL A 69 -13.64 -8.48 0.27
C VAL A 69 -15.14 -8.21 0.16
N TYR A 70 -15.57 -6.94 0.20
CA TYR A 70 -16.97 -6.58 0.04
C TYR A 70 -17.53 -7.02 -1.32
N SER A 71 -16.79 -6.79 -2.41
CA SER A 71 -17.18 -7.22 -3.75
C SER A 71 -17.28 -8.75 -3.89
N LEU A 72 -16.39 -9.49 -3.21
CA LEU A 72 -16.42 -10.96 -3.16
C LEU A 72 -17.62 -11.46 -2.34
N TRP A 73 -17.85 -10.89 -1.16
CA TRP A 73 -18.93 -11.27 -0.24
C TRP A 73 -20.31 -11.13 -0.88
N GLY A 74 -20.54 -10.05 -1.64
CA GLY A 74 -21.77 -9.85 -2.41
C GLY A 74 -22.02 -10.98 -3.43
N ASN A 75 -20.97 -11.54 -4.02
CA ASN A 75 -21.11 -12.66 -4.96
C ASN A 75 -21.39 -13.98 -4.24
N VAL A 76 -20.68 -14.23 -3.14
CA VAL A 76 -20.88 -15.44 -2.34
C VAL A 76 -22.31 -15.50 -1.82
N ARG A 77 -22.86 -14.37 -1.35
CA ARG A 77 -24.26 -14.30 -0.91
C ARG A 77 -25.25 -14.53 -2.06
N LYS A 78 -24.97 -13.99 -3.25
CA LYS A 78 -25.80 -14.23 -4.44
C LYS A 78 -25.80 -15.70 -4.88
N LEU A 79 -24.66 -16.37 -4.79
CA LEU A 79 -24.51 -17.79 -5.10
C LEU A 79 -25.11 -18.70 -4.03
N ARG A 80 -25.11 -18.28 -2.76
CA ARG A 80 -25.69 -19.05 -1.65
C ARG A 80 -27.21 -18.88 -1.51
N GLY A 81 -27.76 -17.76 -1.97
CA GLY A 81 -29.20 -17.46 -1.94
C GLY A 81 -30.01 -18.03 -3.11
N THR A 82 -29.46 -18.95 -3.90
CA THR A 82 -30.20 -19.66 -4.95
C THR A 82 -30.87 -20.90 -4.36
N LYS A 83 -31.97 -20.68 -3.64
CA LYS A 83 -33.13 -21.57 -3.51
C LYS A 83 -34.34 -20.72 -3.19
#